data_AF-A0A1V6BGN4-F1
#
_entry.id   AF-A0A1V6BGN4-F1
#
_cell.length_a   1.000
_cell.length_b   1.000
_cell.length_c   1.000
_cell.angle_alpha   90.00
_cell.angle_beta   90.00
_cell.angle_gamma   90.00
#
_symmetry.space_group_name_H-M   'P 1'
#
loop_
_entity.id
_entity.type
_entity.pdbx_description
1 polymer ?
#
loop_
_entity_poly.entity_id
_entity_poly.type
_entity_poly.pdbx_seq_one_letter_code
_entity_poly.pdbx_strand_id
1 'polypeptide(L)'
;MEKDIHPELAKRVIKKDDKGNYRLSNMGYSELLYYTKTLTPKNEKPEEPFKADVVIFDISNGIASIKITQNKYNFFDYIQLGKIDGEWKIINLLWANTK
;
A
#
# COMPACT_ATOMS: atom_id res chain seq x y z
N MET A 1 9.92 1.32 8.12
CA MET A 1 8.66 1.88 7.60
C MET A 1 8.77 3.39 7.39
N GLU A 2 8.99 4.22 8.43
CA GLU A 2 9.14 5.68 8.26
C GLU A 2 10.23 6.04 7.24
N LYS A 3 11.37 5.34 7.27
CA LYS A 3 12.45 5.53 6.29
C LYS A 3 12.13 5.04 4.87
N ASP A 4 11.18 4.13 4.68
CA ASP A 4 10.95 3.45 3.39
C ASP A 4 9.83 4.13 2.58
N ILE A 5 9.17 5.13 3.17
CA ILE A 5 8.05 5.87 2.60
C ILE A 5 8.51 7.31 2.37
N HIS A 6 8.25 7.84 1.18
CA HIS A 6 8.56 9.24 0.90
C HIS A 6 7.56 10.17 1.64
N PRO A 7 7.99 11.35 2.15
CA PRO A 7 7.08 12.30 2.82
C PRO A 7 5.89 12.74 1.96
N GLU A 8 6.09 12.83 0.64
CA GLU A 8 5.03 13.12 -0.35
C GLU A 8 4.27 11.86 -0.82
N LEU A 9 4.17 10.82 0.02
CA LEU A 9 3.41 9.61 -0.30
C LEU A 9 1.98 9.96 -0.73
N ALA A 10 1.54 9.36 -1.83
CA ALA A 10 0.14 9.32 -2.20
C ALA A 10 -0.44 7.89 -2.13
N LYS A 11 -1.01 7.54 -0.99
CA LYS A 11 -1.78 6.29 -0.80
C LYS A 11 -3.25 6.53 -1.14
N ARG A 12 -3.83 5.71 -2.01
CA ARG A 12 -5.17 5.92 -2.56
C ARG A 12 -5.98 4.65 -2.61
N VAL A 13 -7.30 4.80 -2.52
CA VAL A 13 -8.28 3.71 -2.75
C VAL A 13 -9.51 4.30 -3.43
N ILE A 14 -10.08 3.54 -4.37
CA ILE A 14 -11.38 3.84 -4.94
C ILE A 14 -12.44 3.26 -3.99
N LYS A 15 -13.22 4.13 -3.35
CA LYS A 15 -14.33 3.73 -2.47
C LYS A 15 -15.64 3.86 -3.24
N LYS A 16 -16.52 2.87 -3.07
CA LYS A 16 -17.91 2.95 -3.49
C LYS A 16 -18.76 3.35 -2.29
N ASP A 17 -19.65 4.33 -2.44
CA ASP A 17 -20.62 4.70 -1.41
C ASP A 17 -21.88 3.83 -1.48
N ASP A 18 -22.77 3.98 -0.49
CA ASP A 18 -24.02 3.20 -0.39
C ASP A 18 -25.00 3.49 -1.54
N LYS A 19 -24.81 4.61 -2.26
CA LYS A 19 -25.61 5.00 -3.43
C LYS A 19 -24.99 4.49 -4.74
N GLY A 20 -23.84 3.81 -4.66
CA GLY A 20 -23.12 3.24 -5.78
C GLY A 20 -22.17 4.19 -6.50
N ASN A 21 -21.96 5.41 -6.02
CA ASN A 21 -21.00 6.34 -6.60
C ASN A 21 -19.58 5.97 -6.20
N TYR A 22 -18.64 6.21 -7.10
CA TYR A 22 -17.22 6.01 -6.86
C TYR A 22 -16.54 7.33 -6.47
N ARG A 23 -15.69 7.26 -5.45
CA ARG A 23 -14.86 8.40 -5.01
C ARG A 23 -13.43 7.95 -4.76
N LEU A 24 -12.50 8.85 -5.04
CA LEU A 24 -11.10 8.70 -4.67
C LEU A 24 -10.91 9.10 -3.20
N SER A 25 -10.35 8.20 -2.39
CA SER A 25 -9.92 8.49 -1.03
C SER A 25 -8.39 8.52 -1.02
N ASN A 26 -7.81 9.62 -0.56
CA ASN A 26 -6.36 9.78 -0.41
C ASN A 26 -5.94 9.65 1.06
N MET A 27 -4.70 9.23 1.27
CA MET A 27 -4.01 9.14 2.56
C MET A 27 -2.56 9.55 2.35
N GLY A 28 -2.10 10.53 3.12
CA GLY A 28 -0.72 11.03 3.09
C GLY A 28 0.20 10.30 4.09
N TYR A 29 1.47 10.68 4.11
CA TYR A 29 2.50 10.10 4.99
C TYR A 29 2.09 10.10 6.47
N SER A 30 1.76 11.26 7.02
CA SER A 30 1.43 11.41 8.45
C SER A 30 0.21 10.59 8.87
N GLU A 31 -0.82 10.55 8.02
CA GLU A 31 -2.03 9.77 8.26
C GLU A 31 -1.74 8.26 8.21
N LEU A 32 -0.91 7.80 7.27
CA LEU A 32 -0.46 6.40 7.23
C LEU A 32 0.31 6.03 8.50
N LEU A 33 1.26 6.86 8.93
CA LEU A 33 2.01 6.61 10.17
C LEU A 33 1.10 6.52 11.39
N TYR A 34 0.12 7.42 11.48
CA TYR A 34 -0.87 7.37 12.55
C TYR A 34 -1.60 6.01 12.53
N TYR A 35 -2.17 5.61 11.38
CA TYR A 35 -2.93 4.37 11.30
C TYR A 35 -2.11 3.11 11.52
N THR A 36 -0.83 3.10 11.13
CA THR A 36 0.04 1.96 11.41
C THR A 36 0.31 1.75 12.90
N LYS A 37 0.14 2.79 13.73
CA LYS A 37 0.31 2.75 15.18
C LYS A 37 -1.02 2.49 15.90
N THR A 38 -2.15 2.83 15.29
CA THR A 38 -3.46 2.82 15.96
C THR A 38 -4.44 1.76 15.45
N LEU A 39 -4.28 1.26 14.23
CA LEU A 39 -5.19 0.26 13.67
C LEU A 39 -4.76 -1.17 14.01
N THR A 40 -5.72 -1.95 14.44
CA THR A 40 -5.60 -3.41 14.62
C THR A 40 -6.53 -4.11 13.62
N PRO A 41 -6.15 -4.19 12.34
CA PRO A 41 -7.00 -4.80 11.32
C PRO A 41 -7.26 -6.26 11.65
N LYS A 42 -8.49 -6.72 11.36
CA LYS A 42 -8.87 -8.12 11.58
C LYS A 42 -7.93 -9.03 10.82
N ASN A 43 -7.24 -9.89 11.55
CA ASN A 43 -6.42 -10.94 10.97
C ASN A 43 -7.34 -12.09 10.53
N GLU A 44 -7.36 -12.38 9.23
CA GLU A 44 -8.20 -13.43 8.65
C GLU A 44 -7.64 -14.82 8.92
N LYS A 45 -6.34 -14.90 9.23
CA LYS A 45 -5.60 -16.15 9.39
C LYS A 45 -4.59 -16.04 10.53
N PRO A 46 -5.03 -15.84 11.79
CA PRO A 46 -4.14 -15.53 12.91
C PRO A 46 -3.04 -16.57 13.14
N GLU A 47 -3.35 -17.85 12.92
CA GLU A 47 -2.46 -18.99 13.18
C GLU A 47 -1.39 -19.21 12.09
N GLU A 48 -1.60 -18.73 10.86
CA GLU A 48 -0.59 -18.86 9.79
C GLU A 48 0.58 -17.89 10.01
N PRO A 49 1.82 -18.17 9.60
CA PRO A 49 2.85 -17.11 9.55
C PRO A 49 2.48 -16.04 8.51
N PHE A 50 2.95 -14.81 8.71
CA PHE A 50 2.81 -13.76 7.70
C PHE A 50 3.59 -14.13 6.43
N LYS A 51 2.94 -14.00 5.28
CA LYS A 51 3.54 -14.16 3.95
C LYS A 51 3.08 -13.02 3.07
N ALA A 52 4.01 -12.47 2.31
CA ALA A 52 3.74 -11.51 1.25
C ALA A 52 4.36 -12.01 -0.05
N ASP A 53 3.60 -11.94 -1.13
CA ASP A 53 4.07 -12.20 -2.49
C ASP A 53 4.23 -10.87 -3.20
N VAL A 54 5.38 -10.71 -3.86
CA VAL A 54 5.73 -9.48 -4.57
C VAL A 54 5.90 -9.81 -6.05
N VAL A 55 5.09 -9.18 -6.89
CA VAL A 55 5.25 -9.22 -8.35
C VAL A 55 5.85 -7.90 -8.79
N ILE A 56 7.00 -7.95 -9.43
CA ILE A 56 7.64 -6.79 -10.03
C ILE A 56 7.21 -6.73 -11.49
N PHE A 57 6.50 -5.66 -11.87
CA PHE A 57 6.08 -5.48 -13.26
C PHE A 57 7.18 -4.89 -14.12
N ASP A 58 7.89 -3.89 -13.58
CA ASP A 58 9.03 -3.26 -14.25
C ASP A 58 9.96 -2.59 -13.24
N ILE A 59 11.25 -2.52 -13.59
CA ILE A 59 12.26 -1.71 -12.94
C ILE A 59 13.11 -1.07 -14.03
N SER A 60 13.07 0.24 -14.11
CA SER A 60 13.87 0.99 -15.08
C SER A 60 14.22 2.37 -14.55
N ASN A 61 15.38 2.90 -14.92
CA ASN A 61 15.81 4.27 -14.62
C ASN A 61 15.62 4.72 -13.15
N GLY A 62 15.81 3.81 -12.19
CA GLY A 62 15.66 4.13 -10.77
C GLY A 62 14.21 4.28 -10.29
N ILE A 63 13.22 3.83 -11.06
CA ILE A 63 11.83 3.67 -10.64
C ILE A 63 11.39 2.20 -10.78
N ALA A 64 10.34 1.82 -10.06
CA ALA A 64 9.77 0.47 -10.12
C ALA A 64 8.25 0.49 -9.98
N SER A 65 7.56 -0.47 -10.59
CA SER A 65 6.14 -0.73 -10.35
C SER A 65 5.94 -2.18 -9.92
N ILE A 66 5.26 -2.37 -8.80
CA ILE A 66 5.07 -3.68 -8.18
C ILE A 66 3.61 -3.89 -7.74
N LYS A 67 3.24 -5.16 -7.56
CA LYS A 67 2.06 -5.59 -6.82
C LYS A 67 2.49 -6.35 -5.57
N ILE A 68 1.84 -6.09 -4.45
CA ILE A 68 1.99 -6.88 -3.23
C ILE A 68 0.65 -7.52 -2.87
N THR A 69 0.67 -8.82 -2.59
CA THR A 69 -0.42 -9.56 -1.95
C THR A 69 0.08 -10.18 -0.65
N GLN A 70 -0.81 -10.43 0.31
CA GLN A 70 -0.44 -11.06 1.57
C GLN A 70 -1.56 -11.95 2.13
N ASN A 71 -1.24 -12.86 3.05
CA ASN A 71 -2.17 -13.89 3.53
C ASN A 71 -3.02 -13.53 4.77
N LYS A 72 -2.78 -12.38 5.41
CA LYS A 72 -3.40 -11.99 6.69
C LYS A 72 -4.65 -11.12 6.54
N TYR A 73 -4.76 -10.38 5.44
CA TYR A 73 -5.80 -9.39 5.18
C TYR A 73 -6.36 -9.53 3.76
N ASN A 74 -7.55 -9.00 3.50
CA ASN A 74 -8.21 -9.10 2.18
C ASN A 74 -7.99 -7.85 1.34
N PHE A 75 -6.73 -7.53 1.05
CA PHE A 75 -6.37 -6.47 0.13
C PHE A 75 -5.07 -6.77 -0.58
N PHE A 76 -4.84 -6.04 -1.66
CA PHE A 76 -3.56 -5.97 -2.35
C PHE A 76 -3.19 -4.52 -2.63
N ASP A 77 -1.91 -4.27 -2.85
CA ASP A 77 -1.37 -2.95 -3.18
C ASP A 77 -0.72 -2.98 -4.56
N TYR A 78 -0.99 -1.96 -5.37
CA TYR A 78 -0.12 -1.56 -6.47
C TYR A 78 0.75 -0.40 -6.02
N ILE A 79 2.05 -0.55 -6.14
CA ILE A 79 3.02 0.40 -5.60
C ILE A 79 3.93 0.89 -6.72
N GLN A 80 4.21 2.19 -6.71
CA GLN A 80 5.27 2.79 -7.50
C GLN A 80 6.36 3.28 -6.56
N LEU A 81 7.60 2.87 -6.83
CA LEU A 81 8.78 3.24 -6.07
C LEU A 81 9.71 4.13 -6.89
N GLY A 82 10.46 4.98 -6.21
CA GLY A 82 11.56 5.75 -6.77
C GLY A 82 12.79 5.61 -5.89
N LYS A 83 13.97 5.57 -6.51
CA LYS A 83 15.26 5.48 -5.83
C LYS A 83 15.79 6.90 -5.57
N ILE A 84 15.86 7.28 -4.30
CA ILE A 84 16.30 8.60 -3.83
C ILE A 84 17.50 8.38 -2.92
N ASP A 85 18.62 9.04 -3.23
CA ASP A 85 19.90 8.91 -2.49
C ASP A 85 20.35 7.45 -2.31
N GLY A 86 20.13 6.63 -3.35
CA GLY A 86 20.50 5.22 -3.33
C GLY A 86 19.47 4.28 -2.68
N GLU A 87 18.40 4.81 -2.08
CA GLU A 87 17.38 4.04 -1.37
C GLU A 87 16.03 4.04 -2.10
N TRP A 88 15.38 2.89 -2.17
CA TRP A 88 14.02 2.80 -2.70
C TRP A 88 13.01 3.36 -1.70
N LYS A 89 12.16 4.27 -2.16
CA LYS A 89 11.05 4.84 -1.39
C LYS A 89 9.72 4.56 -2.08
N ILE A 90 8.70 4.27 -1.29
CA ILE A 90 7.31 4.20 -1.77
C ILE A 90 6.83 5.62 -2.08
N ILE A 91 6.45 5.87 -3.33
CA ILE A 91 5.98 7.19 -3.82
C ILE A 91 4.46 7.21 -3.96
N ASN A 92 3.91 6.21 -4.68
CA ASN A 92 2.46 6.05 -4.85
C ASN A 92 2.04 4.64 -4.43
N LEU A 93 0.85 4.53 -3.86
CA LEU A 93 0.24 3.26 -3.50
C LEU A 93 -1.26 3.33 -3.83
N LEU A 94 -1.75 2.45 -4.70
CA LEU A 94 -3.18 2.27 -4.97
C LEU A 94 -3.59 0.88 -4.50
N TRP A 95 -4.54 0.79 -3.58
CA TRP A 95 -4.96 -0.48 -3.00
C TRP A 95 -6.44 -0.74 -3.18
N ALA A 96 -6.81 -2.02 -3.13
CA ALA A 96 -8.20 -2.46 -3.21
C ALA A 96 -8.44 -3.64 -2.27
N ASN A 97 -9.64 -3.69 -1.69
CA ASN A 97 -10.11 -4.88 -0.99
C ASN A 97 -10.42 -5.99 -2.00
N THR A 98 -10.23 -7.24 -1.57
CA THR A 98 -10.58 -8.44 -2.35
C THR A 98 -11.83 -9.14 -1.82
N LYS A 99 -12.57 -8.48 -0.93
CA LYS A 99 -13.86 -8.90 -0.39
C LYS A 99 -14.96 -7.98 -0.91
#